data_AF-A0A9E0J689-F1
#
_entry.id   AF-A0A9E0J689-F1
#
_cell.length_a   1.000
_cell.length_b   1.000
_cell.length_c   1.000
_cell.angle_alpha   90.00
_cell.angle_beta   90.00
_cell.angle_gamma   90.00
#
_symmetry.space_group_name_H-M   'P 1'
#
loop_
_entity.id
_entity.type
_entity.pdbx_description
1 polymer ?
#
loop_
_entity_poly.entity_id
_entity_poly.type
_entity_poly.pdbx_seq_one_letter_code
_entity_poly.pdbx_strand_id
1 'polypeptide(L)'
;PTRMLVPKARMDEAIAVAREAVSTVTVGDPNGNSQLGPVVSEIQFNKIQKLIQAGIDEGATLVSGGVGRPDGLDKGYYVKPTVFANVTNEMTIAKEEIFGPVLSILGYDSLDEAIEVGNDTEYGLAAYVQAEDLNAARKVAAKLRAGQVSINGGGGDMMAPFGGYKMSGNGREWGDFGFHEFLETKAILGYAPKPAAE
;
A
#
# COMPACT_ATOMS: atom_id res chain seq x y z
N PRO A 1 -2.37 -2.26 -1.43
CA PRO A 1 -1.76 -2.48 -0.09
C PRO A 1 -0.82 -3.69 -0.14
N THR A 2 0.49 -3.48 -0.09
CA THR A 2 1.51 -4.54 -0.27
C THR A 2 1.96 -5.22 1.03
N ARG A 3 1.60 -4.66 2.19
CA ARG A 3 1.81 -5.25 3.52
C ARG A 3 0.43 -5.55 4.11
N MET A 4 0.15 -6.81 4.41
CA MET A 4 -1.09 -7.25 5.03
C MET A 4 -0.80 -7.75 6.44
N LEU A 5 -1.24 -6.99 7.44
CA LEU A 5 -1.09 -7.34 8.84
C LEU A 5 -2.32 -8.13 9.31
N VAL A 6 -2.11 -9.31 9.88
CA VAL A 6 -3.17 -10.19 10.38
C VAL A 6 -2.87 -10.64 11.80
N PRO A 7 -3.89 -10.96 12.63
CA PRO A 7 -3.63 -11.61 13.91
C PRO A 7 -2.80 -12.87 13.70
N LYS A 8 -1.70 -13.02 14.43
CA LYS A 8 -0.77 -14.14 14.28
C LYS A 8 -1.46 -15.49 14.46
N ALA A 9 -2.43 -15.56 15.37
CA ALA A 9 -3.28 -16.74 15.59
C ALA A 9 -4.14 -17.14 14.38
N ARG A 10 -4.30 -16.27 13.37
CA ARG A 10 -5.04 -16.53 12.13
C ARG A 10 -4.14 -16.55 10.89
N MET A 11 -2.83 -16.70 11.07
CA MET A 11 -1.87 -16.72 9.96
C MET A 11 -2.18 -17.84 8.96
N ASP A 12 -2.46 -19.05 9.43
CA ASP A 12 -2.76 -20.20 8.55
C ASP A 12 -4.04 -19.96 7.72
N GLU A 13 -5.06 -19.35 8.32
CA GLU A 13 -6.28 -18.95 7.62
C GLU A 13 -5.98 -17.89 6.56
N ALA A 14 -5.19 -16.87 6.91
CA ALA A 14 -4.78 -15.83 5.97
C ALA A 14 -3.97 -16.39 4.79
N ILE A 15 -3.08 -17.36 5.04
CA ILE A 15 -2.31 -18.06 4.01
C ILE A 15 -3.24 -18.81 3.06
N ALA A 16 -4.22 -19.55 3.60
CA ALA A 16 -5.17 -20.31 2.80
C ALA A 16 -6.01 -19.39 1.91
N VAL A 17 -6.58 -18.32 2.47
CA VAL A 17 -7.38 -17.32 1.73
C VAL A 17 -6.54 -16.62 0.67
N ALA A 18 -5.31 -16.20 1.01
CA ALA A 18 -4.43 -15.54 0.05
C ALA A 18 -4.03 -16.47 -1.11
N ARG A 19 -3.78 -17.76 -0.83
CA ARG A 19 -3.50 -18.77 -1.86
C ARG A 19 -4.69 -18.97 -2.80
N GLU A 20 -5.89 -19.08 -2.25
CA GLU A 20 -7.11 -19.20 -3.05
C GLU A 20 -7.32 -17.95 -3.91
N ALA A 21 -7.28 -16.76 -3.31
CA ALA A 21 -7.49 -15.51 -4.01
C ALA A 21 -6.47 -15.32 -5.16
N VAL A 22 -5.18 -15.56 -4.90
CA VAL A 22 -4.15 -15.40 -5.94
C VAL A 22 -4.27 -16.44 -7.06
N SER A 23 -4.81 -17.64 -6.78
CA SER A 23 -5.01 -18.68 -7.80
C SER A 23 -6.02 -18.29 -8.89
N THR A 24 -6.94 -17.35 -8.57
CA THR A 24 -7.91 -16.83 -9.54
C THR A 24 -7.34 -15.71 -10.41
N VAL A 25 -6.12 -15.23 -10.13
CA VAL A 25 -5.51 -14.10 -10.83
C VAL A 25 -4.91 -14.54 -12.16
N THR A 26 -5.42 -14.00 -13.27
CA THR A 26 -4.89 -14.28 -14.60
C THR A 26 -3.83 -13.29 -15.03
N VAL A 27 -2.70 -13.78 -15.55
CA VAL A 27 -1.60 -12.98 -16.10
C VAL A 27 -1.46 -13.27 -17.59
N GLY A 28 -1.31 -12.25 -18.43
CA GLY A 28 -1.16 -12.45 -19.86
C GLY A 28 -1.25 -11.17 -20.68
N ASP A 29 -1.47 -11.33 -21.99
CA ASP A 29 -1.47 -10.23 -22.97
C ASP A 29 -2.45 -9.12 -22.55
N PRO A 30 -2.00 -7.85 -22.45
CA PRO A 30 -2.88 -6.72 -22.12
C PRO A 30 -3.96 -6.43 -23.18
N ASN A 31 -3.85 -6.99 -24.39
CA ASN A 31 -4.91 -6.94 -25.40
C ASN A 31 -5.96 -8.06 -25.24
N GLY A 32 -5.74 -8.99 -24.31
CA GLY A 32 -6.67 -10.06 -23.97
C GLY A 32 -7.54 -9.74 -22.75
N ASN A 33 -8.06 -10.78 -22.10
CA ASN A 33 -8.91 -10.68 -20.90
C ASN A 33 -8.14 -10.97 -19.58
N SER A 34 -6.81 -10.82 -19.60
CA SER A 34 -5.99 -11.07 -18.41
C SER A 34 -6.15 -9.95 -17.39
N GLN A 35 -6.19 -10.28 -16.11
CA GLN A 35 -6.31 -9.28 -15.04
C GLN A 35 -5.01 -8.51 -14.83
N LEU A 36 -3.86 -9.14 -15.04
CA LEU A 36 -2.54 -8.52 -14.92
C LEU A 36 -1.75 -8.64 -16.22
N GLY A 37 -1.19 -7.49 -16.65
CA GLY A 37 -0.25 -7.40 -17.76
C GLY A 37 1.22 -7.49 -17.31
N PRO A 38 2.18 -7.21 -18.22
CA PRO A 38 3.60 -7.15 -17.87
C PRO A 38 3.90 -5.88 -17.07
N VAL A 39 5.02 -5.89 -16.34
CA VAL A 39 5.56 -4.66 -15.75
C VAL A 39 6.21 -3.78 -16.83
N VAL A 40 6.40 -2.50 -16.49
CA VAL A 40 6.73 -1.43 -17.46
C VAL A 40 8.06 -1.63 -18.20
N SER A 41 9.06 -2.28 -17.59
CA SER A 41 10.41 -2.37 -18.16
C SER A 41 11.23 -3.54 -17.61
N GLU A 42 12.33 -3.85 -18.28
CA GLU A 42 13.31 -4.85 -17.83
C GLU A 42 13.94 -4.48 -16.48
N ILE A 43 14.27 -3.20 -16.29
CA ILE A 43 14.84 -2.70 -15.03
C ILE A 43 13.86 -2.97 -13.88
N GLN A 44 12.58 -2.69 -14.10
CA GLN A 44 11.55 -2.92 -13.09
C GLN A 44 11.34 -4.41 -12.84
N PHE A 45 11.30 -5.23 -13.91
CA PHE A 45 11.23 -6.69 -13.79
C PHE A 45 12.38 -7.22 -12.93
N ASN A 46 13.62 -6.87 -13.27
CA ASN A 46 14.81 -7.33 -12.56
C ASN A 46 14.84 -6.86 -11.10
N LYS A 47 14.38 -5.63 -10.80
CA LYS A 47 14.23 -5.16 -9.42
C LYS A 47 13.26 -6.05 -8.64
N ILE A 48 12.07 -6.32 -9.21
CA ILE A 48 11.06 -7.17 -8.56
C ILE A 48 11.60 -8.59 -8.35
N GLN A 49 12.28 -9.18 -9.34
CA GLN A 49 12.89 -10.51 -9.21
C GLN A 49 13.90 -10.58 -8.05
N LYS A 50 14.74 -9.56 -7.90
CA LYS A 50 15.70 -9.48 -6.79
C LYS A 50 15.01 -9.41 -5.43
N LEU A 51 13.94 -8.62 -5.32
CA LEU A 51 13.20 -8.48 -4.06
C LEU A 51 12.42 -9.76 -3.72
N ILE A 52 11.88 -10.46 -4.71
CA ILE A 52 11.29 -11.79 -4.49
C ILE A 52 12.36 -12.77 -3.99
N GLN A 53 13.55 -12.78 -4.61
CA GLN A 53 14.64 -13.65 -4.16
C GLN A 53 15.08 -13.31 -2.73
N ALA A 54 15.21 -12.02 -2.39
CA ALA A 54 15.53 -11.60 -1.02
C ALA A 54 14.51 -12.11 0.01
N GLY A 55 13.21 -12.06 -0.30
CA GLY A 55 12.17 -12.64 0.57
C GLY A 55 12.35 -14.15 0.81
N ILE A 56 12.75 -14.90 -0.22
CA ILE A 56 13.06 -16.33 -0.10
C ILE A 56 14.30 -16.54 0.77
N ASP A 57 15.37 -15.78 0.50
CA ASP A 57 16.66 -15.92 1.17
C ASP A 57 16.59 -15.51 2.66
N GLU A 58 15.73 -14.56 3.00
CA GLU A 58 15.49 -14.10 4.38
C GLU A 58 14.54 -15.03 5.17
N GLY A 59 13.99 -16.07 4.52
CA GLY A 59 13.23 -17.12 5.20
C GLY A 59 11.71 -16.86 5.28
N ALA A 60 11.17 -15.93 4.50
CA ALA A 60 9.72 -15.79 4.38
C ALA A 60 9.12 -17.05 3.72
N THR A 61 7.87 -17.39 4.09
CA THR A 61 7.16 -18.52 3.48
C THR A 61 6.61 -18.12 2.12
N LEU A 62 7.12 -18.68 1.04
CA LEU A 62 6.57 -18.47 -0.31
C LEU A 62 5.26 -19.26 -0.47
N VAL A 63 4.12 -18.55 -0.46
CA VAL A 63 2.78 -19.14 -0.55
C VAL A 63 2.37 -19.43 -1.99
N SER A 64 2.75 -18.55 -2.92
CA SER A 64 2.49 -18.65 -4.36
C SER A 64 3.48 -17.78 -5.14
N GLY A 65 3.63 -18.05 -6.44
CA GLY A 65 4.45 -17.26 -7.36
C GLY A 65 5.94 -17.56 -7.24
N GLY A 66 6.74 -16.53 -6.98
CA GLY A 66 8.20 -16.62 -6.87
C GLY A 66 8.92 -16.07 -8.09
N VAL A 67 10.22 -16.37 -8.19
CA VAL A 67 11.06 -15.87 -9.28
C VAL A 67 10.69 -16.48 -10.65
N GLY A 68 11.11 -15.79 -11.70
CA GLY A 68 10.83 -16.10 -13.09
C GLY A 68 9.52 -15.51 -13.62
N ARG A 69 9.20 -15.89 -14.85
CA ARG A 69 7.96 -15.52 -15.55
C ARG A 69 6.90 -16.59 -15.35
N PRO A 70 5.60 -16.26 -15.44
CA PRO A 70 4.55 -17.27 -15.55
C PRO A 70 4.78 -18.18 -16.76
N ASP A 71 4.33 -19.43 -16.65
CA ASP A 71 4.51 -20.43 -17.71
C ASP A 71 3.83 -19.98 -19.01
N GLY A 72 4.50 -20.16 -20.14
CA GLY A 72 3.99 -19.78 -21.47
C GLY A 72 4.10 -18.28 -21.80
N LEU A 73 4.64 -17.45 -20.89
CA LEU A 73 4.86 -16.02 -21.12
C LEU A 73 6.35 -15.65 -21.22
N ASP A 74 7.04 -16.26 -22.19
CA ASP A 74 8.51 -16.15 -22.33
C ASP A 74 8.98 -14.78 -22.86
N LYS A 75 8.10 -14.03 -23.52
CA LYS A 75 8.38 -12.72 -24.10
C LYS A 75 7.59 -11.64 -23.36
N GLY A 76 8.29 -10.63 -22.87
CA GLY A 76 7.72 -9.55 -22.06
C GLY A 76 8.16 -9.63 -20.60
N TYR A 77 7.79 -8.62 -19.82
CA TYR A 77 8.21 -8.45 -18.43
C TYR A 77 7.11 -8.92 -17.46
N TYR A 78 6.62 -10.15 -17.64
CA TYR A 78 5.56 -10.71 -16.81
C TYR A 78 6.11 -11.23 -15.49
N VAL A 79 5.50 -10.83 -14.37
CA VAL A 79 5.86 -11.31 -13.03
C VAL A 79 4.75 -12.21 -12.50
N LYS A 80 5.13 -13.32 -11.86
CA LYS A 80 4.18 -14.19 -11.15
C LYS A 80 3.55 -13.43 -9.98
N PRO A 81 2.21 -13.44 -9.81
CA PRO A 81 1.57 -12.90 -8.62
C PRO A 81 2.11 -13.67 -7.41
N THR A 82 2.83 -12.98 -6.54
CA THR A 82 3.65 -13.60 -5.49
C THR A 82 3.13 -13.21 -4.13
N VAL A 83 3.02 -14.20 -3.23
CA VAL A 83 2.57 -13.99 -1.86
C VAL A 83 3.59 -14.60 -0.92
N PHE A 84 4.09 -13.79 0.01
CA PHE A 84 4.90 -14.22 1.14
C PHE A 84 4.08 -14.15 2.42
N ALA A 85 4.22 -15.17 3.27
CA ALA A 85 3.69 -15.18 4.62
C ALA A 85 4.79 -15.40 5.66
N ASN A 86 4.43 -15.25 6.95
CA ASN A 86 5.40 -15.27 8.05
C ASN A 86 6.52 -14.22 7.84
N VAL A 87 6.17 -13.08 7.24
CA VAL A 87 7.10 -11.98 7.04
C VAL A 87 7.29 -11.26 8.37
N THR A 88 8.55 -10.95 8.72
CA THR A 88 8.89 -10.09 9.85
C THR A 88 9.12 -8.66 9.36
N ASN A 89 8.95 -7.65 10.21
CA ASN A 89 9.07 -6.26 9.75
C ASN A 89 10.51 -5.88 9.39
N GLU A 90 11.48 -6.68 9.82
CA GLU A 90 12.90 -6.48 9.57
C GLU A 90 13.31 -6.84 8.14
N MET A 91 12.55 -7.73 7.49
CA MET A 91 12.81 -8.24 6.14
C MET A 91 12.77 -7.14 5.07
N THR A 92 13.60 -7.29 4.04
CA THR A 92 13.68 -6.35 2.92
C THR A 92 12.33 -6.17 2.24
N ILE A 93 11.58 -7.26 2.03
CA ILE A 93 10.24 -7.25 1.41
C ILE A 93 9.12 -6.64 2.27
N ALA A 94 9.41 -6.29 3.54
CA ALA A 94 8.51 -5.54 4.40
C ALA A 94 8.82 -4.03 4.41
N LYS A 95 10.06 -3.64 4.11
CA LYS A 95 10.53 -2.24 4.19
C LYS A 95 10.58 -1.55 2.84
N GLU A 96 11.05 -2.24 1.81
CA GLU A 96 11.27 -1.65 0.50
C GLU A 96 10.02 -1.73 -0.39
N GLU A 97 9.80 -0.67 -1.17
CA GLU A 97 8.75 -0.67 -2.19
C GLU A 97 9.14 -1.54 -3.40
N ILE A 98 8.42 -2.65 -3.55
CA ILE A 98 8.63 -3.63 -4.63
C ILE A 98 8.08 -3.12 -5.97
N PHE A 99 6.90 -2.50 -5.96
CA PHE A 99 6.21 -2.00 -7.17
C PHE A 99 5.99 -3.08 -8.24
N GLY A 100 5.61 -4.27 -7.77
CA GLY A 100 5.20 -5.43 -8.55
C GLY A 100 4.08 -6.18 -7.82
N PRO A 101 3.50 -7.25 -8.41
CA PRO A 101 2.39 -7.99 -7.82
C PRO A 101 2.88 -8.92 -6.69
N VAL A 102 3.46 -8.35 -5.63
CA VAL A 102 4.04 -9.06 -4.48
C VAL A 102 3.37 -8.58 -3.19
N LEU A 103 2.83 -9.52 -2.42
CA LEU A 103 2.19 -9.29 -1.13
C LEU A 103 3.02 -9.89 0.00
N SER A 104 3.25 -9.11 1.06
CA SER A 104 3.88 -9.57 2.31
C SER A 104 2.83 -9.67 3.42
N ILE A 105 2.64 -10.85 4.01
CA ILE A 105 1.73 -11.08 5.13
C ILE A 105 2.53 -11.14 6.44
N LEU A 106 2.22 -10.22 7.35
CA LEU A 106 2.86 -10.08 8.66
C LEU A 106 1.86 -10.43 9.77
N GLY A 107 2.32 -11.15 10.78
CA GLY A 107 1.52 -11.46 11.97
C GLY A 107 1.68 -10.40 13.06
N TYR A 108 0.63 -10.11 13.81
CA TYR A 108 0.69 -9.33 15.06
C TYR A 108 -0.01 -10.06 16.21
N ASP A 109 0.43 -9.84 17.44
CA ASP A 109 -0.15 -10.39 18.66
C ASP A 109 -1.13 -9.41 19.34
N SER A 110 -1.06 -8.11 19.04
CA SER A 110 -2.01 -7.10 19.53
C SER A 110 -2.32 -5.99 18.52
N LEU A 111 -3.42 -5.25 18.73
CA LEU A 111 -3.76 -4.10 17.88
C LEU A 111 -2.75 -2.96 17.99
N ASP A 112 -2.17 -2.73 19.18
CA ASP A 112 -1.16 -1.69 19.36
C ASP A 112 0.13 -2.06 18.61
N GLU A 113 0.55 -3.33 18.62
CA GLU A 113 1.64 -3.82 17.78
C GLU A 113 1.31 -3.67 16.28
N ALA A 114 0.09 -3.98 15.85
CA ALA A 114 -0.32 -3.79 14.45
C ALA A 114 -0.20 -2.31 14.01
N ILE A 115 -0.52 -1.37 14.90
CA ILE A 115 -0.36 0.07 14.66
C ILE A 115 1.11 0.46 14.65
N GLU A 116 1.93 -0.09 15.56
CA GLU A 116 3.37 0.14 15.61
C GLU A 116 4.03 -0.32 14.31
N VAL A 117 3.83 -1.58 13.92
CA VAL A 117 4.35 -2.17 12.68
C VAL A 117 3.81 -1.42 11.45
N GLY A 118 2.51 -1.08 11.44
CA GLY A 118 1.90 -0.30 10.36
C GLY A 118 2.57 1.08 10.18
N ASN A 119 3.04 1.68 11.27
CA ASN A 119 3.75 2.96 11.27
C ASN A 119 5.27 2.84 11.13
N ASP A 120 5.86 1.67 11.38
CA ASP A 120 7.29 1.38 11.23
C ASP A 120 7.66 1.20 9.75
N THR A 121 7.74 2.35 9.08
CA THR A 121 8.11 2.51 7.68
C THR A 121 8.44 3.99 7.44
N GLU A 122 9.35 4.29 6.52
CA GLU A 122 9.64 5.66 6.09
C GLU A 122 8.50 6.28 5.26
N TYR A 123 7.56 5.45 4.80
CA TYR A 123 6.45 5.85 3.94
C TYR A 123 5.15 6.09 4.72
N GLY A 124 4.18 6.74 4.07
CA GLY A 124 2.90 7.11 4.66
C GLY A 124 1.89 7.59 3.62
N LEU A 125 1.81 6.91 2.46
CA LEU A 125 0.88 7.30 1.40
C LEU A 125 -0.57 6.89 1.74
N ALA A 126 -0.80 5.59 1.86
CA ALA A 126 -2.13 5.02 2.09
C ALA A 126 -2.07 3.86 3.09
N ALA A 127 -3.14 3.66 3.84
CA ALA A 127 -3.36 2.51 4.70
C ALA A 127 -4.81 2.00 4.60
N TYR A 128 -5.04 0.78 5.10
CA TYR A 128 -6.32 0.11 4.97
C TYR A 128 -6.63 -0.65 6.26
N VAL A 129 -7.87 -0.57 6.72
CA VAL A 129 -8.33 -1.25 7.94
C VAL A 129 -9.57 -2.07 7.60
N GLN A 130 -9.53 -3.37 7.93
CA GLN A 130 -10.67 -4.28 7.78
C GLN A 130 -11.10 -4.75 9.17
N ALA A 131 -12.32 -4.44 9.58
CA ALA A 131 -12.86 -4.86 10.88
C ALA A 131 -14.40 -4.81 10.90
N GLU A 132 -15.00 -5.72 11.66
CA GLU A 132 -16.46 -5.74 11.89
C GLU A 132 -16.90 -4.56 12.78
N ASP A 133 -16.20 -4.30 13.88
CA ASP A 133 -16.46 -3.13 14.73
C ASP A 133 -15.91 -1.85 14.09
N LEU A 134 -16.81 -1.05 13.56
CA LEU A 134 -16.49 0.22 12.92
C LEU A 134 -15.85 1.24 13.87
N ASN A 135 -16.16 1.22 15.17
CA ASN A 135 -15.53 2.12 16.13
C ASN A 135 -14.09 1.70 16.42
N ALA A 136 -13.81 0.41 16.53
CA ALA A 136 -12.45 -0.10 16.60
C ALA A 136 -11.67 0.25 15.31
N ALA A 137 -12.29 0.05 14.14
CA ALA A 137 -11.69 0.41 12.85
C ALA A 137 -11.28 1.88 12.78
N ARG A 138 -12.16 2.80 13.20
CA ARG A 138 -11.90 4.25 13.24
C ARG A 138 -10.76 4.60 14.20
N LYS A 139 -10.69 3.96 15.36
CA LYS A 139 -9.60 4.18 16.34
C LYS A 139 -8.25 3.74 15.79
N VAL A 140 -8.19 2.60 15.10
CA VAL A 140 -6.96 2.15 14.42
C VAL A 140 -6.60 3.10 13.28
N ALA A 141 -7.56 3.42 12.41
CA ALA A 141 -7.34 4.30 11.28
C ALA A 141 -6.77 5.68 11.69
N ALA A 142 -7.29 6.28 12.76
CA ALA A 142 -6.81 7.57 13.27
C ALA A 142 -5.38 7.54 13.83
N LYS A 143 -4.84 6.36 14.17
CA LYS A 143 -3.47 6.19 14.68
C LYS A 143 -2.45 5.87 13.58
N LEU A 144 -2.89 5.53 12.37
CA LEU A 144 -2.02 5.24 11.23
C LEU A 144 -1.56 6.55 10.58
N ARG A 145 -0.25 6.74 10.47
CA ARG A 145 0.39 7.94 9.91
C ARG A 145 0.49 7.83 8.40
N ALA A 146 -0.67 7.82 7.74
CA ALA A 146 -0.81 7.80 6.29
C ALA A 146 -1.74 8.92 5.81
N GLY A 147 -1.57 9.35 4.57
CA GLY A 147 -2.39 10.40 3.96
C GLY A 147 -3.85 10.03 3.81
N GLN A 148 -4.10 8.79 3.38
CA GLN A 148 -5.45 8.22 3.28
C GLN A 148 -5.53 6.90 4.02
N VAL A 149 -6.65 6.69 4.72
CA VAL A 149 -6.96 5.41 5.36
C VAL A 149 -8.35 4.97 4.94
N SER A 150 -8.46 3.84 4.23
CA SER A 150 -9.76 3.26 3.84
C SER A 150 -10.18 2.20 4.84
N ILE A 151 -11.43 2.29 5.32
CA ILE A 151 -12.03 1.30 6.22
C ILE A 151 -13.00 0.43 5.42
N ASN A 152 -12.88 -0.90 5.53
CA ASN A 152 -13.81 -1.88 4.96
C ASN A 152 -14.04 -1.72 3.44
N GLY A 153 -12.99 -1.35 2.72
CA GLY A 153 -13.08 -1.13 1.27
C GLY A 153 -13.91 0.10 0.89
N GLY A 154 -14.00 1.10 1.78
CA GLY A 154 -14.58 2.40 1.49
C GLY A 154 -14.07 2.92 0.14
N GLY A 155 -15.02 3.29 -0.73
CA GLY A 155 -14.74 3.66 -2.12
C GLY A 155 -13.84 4.89 -2.24
N GLY A 156 -13.35 5.13 -3.45
CA GLY A 156 -12.61 6.34 -3.76
C GLY A 156 -13.50 7.58 -3.71
N ASP A 157 -12.97 8.68 -3.19
CA ASP A 157 -13.60 10.00 -3.23
C ASP A 157 -12.58 10.99 -3.80
N MET A 158 -12.87 11.54 -4.98
CA MET A 158 -12.00 12.52 -5.65
C MET A 158 -12.05 13.90 -4.98
N MET A 159 -12.95 14.12 -4.02
CA MET A 159 -12.96 15.31 -3.16
C MET A 159 -12.14 15.12 -1.89
N ALA A 160 -11.82 13.88 -1.51
CA ALA A 160 -10.93 13.62 -0.38
C ALA A 160 -9.47 13.95 -0.78
N PRO A 161 -8.70 14.64 0.07
CA PRO A 161 -7.31 14.97 -0.25
C PRO A 161 -6.47 13.70 -0.39
N PHE A 162 -5.62 13.67 -1.41
CA PHE A 162 -4.65 12.62 -1.66
C PHE A 162 -3.23 13.15 -1.49
N GLY A 163 -2.33 12.37 -0.90
CA GLY A 163 -0.92 12.76 -0.73
C GLY A 163 -0.31 12.21 0.55
N GLY A 164 1.01 12.12 0.60
CA GLY A 164 1.72 11.36 1.62
C GLY A 164 1.95 12.08 2.95
N TYR A 165 2.17 11.26 3.98
CA TYR A 165 2.99 11.58 5.14
C TYR A 165 4.43 11.12 4.90
N LYS A 166 5.38 11.62 5.72
CA LYS A 166 6.78 11.17 5.74
C LYS A 166 7.43 11.26 4.34
N MET A 167 8.12 10.22 3.88
CA MET A 167 8.79 10.20 2.58
C MET A 167 7.84 9.98 1.40
N SER A 168 6.52 9.87 1.62
CA SER A 168 5.55 9.67 0.55
C SER A 168 5.09 10.97 -0.14
N GLY A 169 5.69 12.12 0.19
CA GLY A 169 5.48 13.39 -0.50
C GLY A 169 5.20 14.56 0.43
N ASN A 170 5.08 15.76 -0.15
CA ASN A 170 4.69 17.00 0.51
C ASN A 170 3.57 17.67 -0.28
N GLY A 171 2.60 18.26 0.41
CA GLY A 171 1.38 18.83 -0.18
C GLY A 171 0.23 17.83 -0.30
N ARG A 172 -0.90 18.27 -0.86
CA ARG A 172 -2.07 17.43 -1.16
C ARG A 172 -2.62 17.70 -2.55
N GLU A 173 -2.96 16.64 -3.27
CA GLU A 173 -3.74 16.67 -4.50
C GLU A 173 -5.23 16.40 -4.19
N TRP A 174 -6.07 16.59 -5.21
CA TRP A 174 -7.53 16.33 -5.20
C TRP A 174 -8.33 17.27 -4.30
N GLY A 175 -9.63 17.39 -4.61
CA GLY A 175 -10.54 18.33 -3.97
C GLY A 175 -10.00 19.77 -3.92
N ASP A 176 -10.51 20.56 -2.98
CA ASP A 176 -10.10 21.96 -2.77
C ASP A 176 -8.64 22.07 -2.30
N PHE A 177 -8.13 21.04 -1.62
CA PHE A 177 -6.74 20.98 -1.15
C PHE A 177 -5.76 21.01 -2.33
N GLY A 178 -6.03 20.23 -3.37
CA GLY A 178 -5.25 20.24 -4.60
C GLY A 178 -5.23 21.59 -5.29
N PHE A 179 -6.36 22.30 -5.34
CA PHE A 179 -6.40 23.64 -5.92
C PHE A 179 -5.52 24.64 -5.15
N HIS A 180 -5.50 24.56 -3.82
CA HIS A 180 -4.70 25.46 -2.99
C HIS A 180 -3.18 25.31 -3.19
N GLU A 181 -2.67 24.16 -3.63
CA GLU A 181 -1.25 23.98 -3.96
C GLU A 181 -0.80 24.82 -5.18
N PHE A 182 -1.74 25.31 -5.99
CA PHE A 182 -1.47 26.15 -7.18
C PHE A 182 -1.81 27.63 -6.96
N LEU A 183 -2.15 28.03 -5.73
CA LEU A 183 -2.52 29.40 -5.40
C LEU A 183 -1.50 30.05 -4.47
N GLU A 184 -1.22 31.33 -4.71
CA GLU A 184 -0.52 32.18 -3.73
C GLU A 184 -1.51 32.80 -2.74
N THR A 185 -1.13 32.87 -1.46
CA THR A 185 -1.95 33.51 -0.42
C THR A 185 -1.45 34.93 -0.14
N LYS A 186 -2.33 35.93 -0.26
CA LYS A 186 -2.00 37.34 -0.02
C LYS A 186 -2.91 37.98 1.03
N ALA A 187 -2.31 38.54 2.08
CA ALA A 187 -2.99 39.39 3.04
C ALA A 187 -2.80 40.88 2.68
N ILE A 188 -3.88 41.66 2.67
CA ILE A 188 -3.84 43.12 2.47
C ILE A 188 -4.27 43.80 3.78
N LEU A 189 -3.30 44.34 4.52
CA LEU A 189 -3.53 44.99 5.82
C LEU A 189 -3.90 46.46 5.62
N GLY A 190 -4.77 47.00 6.48
CA GLY A 190 -5.24 48.39 6.37
C GLY A 190 -6.17 48.64 5.17
N TYR A 191 -6.80 47.60 4.62
CA TYR A 191 -7.69 47.71 3.47
C TYR A 191 -8.91 48.61 3.75
N ALA A 192 -9.45 48.52 4.96
CA ALA A 192 -10.52 49.40 5.41
C ALA A 192 -9.93 50.54 6.28
N PRO A 193 -10.49 51.77 6.18
CA PRO A 193 -10.09 52.86 7.05
C PRO A 193 -10.38 52.51 8.51
N LYS A 194 -9.51 52.98 9.41
CA LYS A 194 -9.73 52.85 10.86
C LYS A 194 -11.04 53.57 11.22
N PRO A 195 -11.97 52.96 11.98
CA PRO A 195 -13.12 53.69 12.51
C PRO A 195 -12.64 54.93 13.25
N ALA A 196 -13.35 56.06 13.09
CA ALA A 196 -13.09 57.24 13.91
C ALA A 196 -13.26 56.85 15.39
N ALA A 197 -12.33 57.26 16.24
CA ALA A 197 -12.47 57.07 17.67
C ALA A 197 -13.68 57.87 18.16
N GLU A 198 -14.61 57.21 18.88
CA GLU A 198 -15.65 57.89 19.67
C GLU A 198 -15.03 58.69 20.83
#